data_AF-A0A4Z0QUD9-F1
#
_entry.id   AF-A0A4Z0QUD9-F1
#
_cell.length_a   1.000
_cell.length_b   1.000
_cell.length_c   1.000
_cell.angle_alpha   90.00
_cell.angle_beta   90.00
_cell.angle_gamma   90.00
#
_symmetry.space_group_name_H-M   'P 1'
#
loop_
_entity.id
_entity.type
_entity.pdbx_description
1 polymer ?
#
loop_
_entity_poly.entity_id
_entity_poly.type
_entity_poly.pdbx_seq_one_letter_code
_entity_poly.pdbx_strand_id
1 'polypeptide(L)'
;MWNKDANGQIKVLFWITIVNFIAQIPYFFQLYYHKTSDLKKLVNLPMGLVLALFLIAYILLIKHKKGGYWLMIAFLLMEFLFYFSNVIFSYMNGLGLFFQLFNPNLVLRIVFTIGYINLFASGYFLFLLFYKKGNVLNT
;
A
#
# COMPACT_ATOMS: atom_id res chain seq x y z
N MET A 1 -15.12 8.79 20.04
CA MET A 1 -15.67 9.67 18.98
C MET A 1 -14.52 10.07 18.06
N TRP A 2 -14.49 9.60 16.80
CA TRP A 2 -13.42 10.00 15.87
C TRP A 2 -13.50 11.49 15.59
N ASN A 3 -12.39 12.21 15.79
CA ASN A 3 -12.29 13.62 15.45
C ASN A 3 -12.45 13.80 13.92
N LYS A 4 -12.95 14.94 13.44
CA LYS A 4 -13.13 15.22 11.99
C LYS A 4 -11.85 14.97 11.20
N ASP A 5 -10.70 15.21 11.82
CA ASP A 5 -9.36 14.99 11.25
C ASP A 5 -9.08 13.51 10.95
N ALA A 6 -9.57 12.57 11.78
CA ALA A 6 -9.36 11.13 11.58
C ALA A 6 -10.09 10.61 10.34
N ASN A 7 -11.31 11.13 10.08
CA ASN A 7 -12.05 10.82 8.87
C ASN A 7 -11.34 11.33 7.61
N GLY A 8 -10.74 12.52 7.67
CA GLY A 8 -9.94 13.07 6.58
C GLY A 8 -8.71 12.21 6.28
N GLN A 9 -7.94 11.87 7.33
CA GLN A 9 -6.77 11.01 7.22
C GLN A 9 -7.10 9.66 6.58
N ILE A 10 -8.19 9.02 6.99
CA ILE A 10 -8.56 7.69 6.47
C ILE A 10 -9.04 7.73 5.02
N LYS A 11 -9.68 8.84 4.60
CA LYS A 11 -9.97 9.08 3.18
C LYS A 11 -8.69 9.29 2.36
N VAL A 12 -7.70 9.99 2.92
CA VAL A 12 -6.40 10.16 2.25
C VAL A 12 -5.72 8.81 2.08
N LEU A 13 -5.66 7.97 3.12
CA LEU A 13 -5.15 6.61 3.02
C LEU A 13 -5.86 5.81 1.93
N PHE A 14 -7.20 5.88 1.89
CA PHE A 14 -8.00 5.24 0.85
C PHE A 14 -7.56 5.63 -0.55
N TRP A 15 -7.47 6.93 -0.84
CA TRP A 15 -7.10 7.37 -2.18
C TRP A 15 -5.66 7.04 -2.54
N ILE A 16 -4.71 7.15 -1.60
CA ILE A 16 -3.32 6.75 -1.82
C ILE A 16 -3.26 5.26 -2.20
N THR A 17 -3.94 4.41 -1.44
CA THR A 17 -3.98 2.97 -1.72
C THR A 17 -4.65 2.67 -3.06
N ILE A 18 -5.78 3.29 -3.40
CA ILE A 18 -6.45 3.09 -4.70
C ILE A 18 -5.53 3.52 -5.86
N VAL A 19 -4.89 4.68 -5.76
CA VAL A 19 -3.94 5.15 -6.78
C VAL A 19 -2.77 4.18 -6.92
N ASN A 20 -2.28 3.63 -5.80
CA ASN A 20 -1.25 2.60 -5.82
C ASN A 20 -1.69 1.33 -6.57
N PHE A 21 -2.90 0.83 -6.30
CA PHE A 21 -3.44 -0.31 -7.05
C PHE A 21 -3.60 -0.02 -8.55
N ILE A 22 -4.08 1.18 -8.91
CA ILE A 22 -4.21 1.58 -10.31
C ILE A 22 -2.84 1.66 -10.99
N ALA A 23 -1.81 2.21 -10.32
CA ALA A 23 -0.46 2.34 -10.85
C ALA A 23 0.22 1.00 -11.16
N GLN A 24 -0.20 -0.06 -10.48
CA GLN A 24 0.36 -1.39 -10.68
C GLN A 24 -0.17 -2.08 -11.93
N ILE A 25 -1.29 -1.61 -12.49
CA ILE A 25 -1.80 -2.09 -13.78
C ILE A 25 -0.79 -1.81 -14.91
N PRO A 26 -0.39 -0.55 -15.19
CA PRO A 26 0.61 -0.27 -16.22
C PRO A 26 1.98 -0.84 -15.88
N TYR A 27 2.35 -0.93 -14.58
CA TYR A 27 3.58 -1.61 -14.15
C TYR A 27 3.61 -3.08 -14.58
N PHE A 28 2.51 -3.79 -14.34
CA PHE A 28 2.36 -5.18 -14.76
C PHE A 28 2.52 -5.31 -16.27
N PHE A 29 1.87 -4.43 -17.03
CA PHE A 29 1.99 -4.46 -18.49
C PHE A 29 3.42 -4.18 -18.97
N GLN A 30 4.10 -3.20 -18.37
CA GLN A 30 5.44 -2.80 -18.78
C GLN A 30 6.51 -3.87 -18.51
N LEU A 31 6.37 -4.64 -17.42
CA LEU A 31 7.38 -5.62 -17.02
C LEU A 31 7.05 -7.07 -17.40
N TYR A 32 5.77 -7.43 -17.45
CA TYR A 32 5.34 -8.83 -17.54
C TYR A 32 4.48 -9.14 -18.77
N TYR A 33 3.94 -8.15 -19.49
CA TYR A 33 3.06 -8.44 -20.62
C TYR A 33 3.76 -9.19 -21.77
N HIS A 34 5.05 -8.91 -21.98
CA HIS A 34 5.83 -9.51 -23.06
C HIS A 34 6.56 -10.80 -22.66
N LYS A 35 6.59 -11.16 -21.37
CA LYS A 35 7.25 -12.37 -20.84
C LYS A 35 6.19 -13.39 -20.40
N THR A 36 5.90 -14.35 -21.28
CA THR A 36 5.15 -15.62 -21.07
C THR A 36 3.75 -15.56 -20.42
N SER A 37 2.84 -16.41 -20.92
CA SER A 37 1.41 -16.40 -20.56
C SER A 37 1.08 -16.90 -19.15
N ASP A 38 1.95 -17.71 -18.55
CA ASP A 38 1.60 -18.45 -17.31
C ASP A 38 1.88 -17.64 -16.03
N LEU A 39 2.89 -16.76 -16.05
CA LEU A 39 3.15 -15.81 -14.96
C LEU A 39 2.04 -14.77 -14.79
N LYS A 40 1.27 -14.49 -15.86
CA LYS A 40 0.18 -13.50 -15.86
C LYS A 40 -0.97 -13.87 -14.92
N LYS A 41 -1.24 -15.17 -14.75
CA LYS A 41 -2.31 -15.65 -13.84
C LYS A 41 -1.88 -15.60 -12.37
N LEU A 42 -0.59 -15.86 -12.10
CA LEU A 42 -0.04 -15.90 -10.74
C LEU A 42 0.12 -14.52 -10.09
N VAL A 43 0.32 -13.46 -10.88
CA VAL A 43 0.53 -12.09 -10.36
C VAL A 43 -0.78 -11.30 -10.22
N ASN A 44 -1.81 -11.59 -11.03
CA ASN A 44 -3.09 -10.87 -10.99
C ASN A 44 -4.03 -11.32 -9.86
N LEU A 45 -4.02 -12.62 -9.51
CA LEU A 45 -4.88 -13.17 -8.46
C LEU A 45 -4.56 -12.61 -7.05
N PRO A 46 -3.28 -12.51 -6.64
CA PRO A 46 -2.93 -11.92 -5.35
C PRO A 46 -3.35 -10.45 -5.26
N MET A 47 -3.23 -9.70 -6.35
CA MET A 47 -3.48 -8.26 -6.33
C MET A 47 -4.95 -7.92 -6.08
N GLY A 48 -5.87 -8.61 -6.77
CA GLY A 48 -7.30 -8.45 -6.52
C GLY A 48 -7.70 -8.82 -5.10
N LEU A 49 -7.07 -9.86 -4.53
CA LEU A 49 -7.30 -10.29 -3.15
C LEU A 49 -6.81 -9.25 -2.13
N VAL A 50 -5.62 -8.67 -2.34
CA VAL A 50 -5.09 -7.64 -1.45
C VAL A 50 -5.96 -6.38 -1.50
N LEU A 51 -6.45 -5.99 -2.68
CA LEU A 51 -7.42 -4.88 -2.80
C LEU A 51 -8.72 -5.19 -2.08
N ALA A 52 -9.28 -6.40 -2.26
CA ALA A 52 -10.50 -6.80 -1.56
C ALA A 52 -10.31 -6.79 -0.04
N LEU A 53 -9.18 -7.29 0.46
CA LEU A 53 -8.81 -7.26 1.88
C LEU A 53 -8.76 -5.81 2.40
N PHE A 54 -8.15 -4.91 1.63
CA PHE A 54 -8.09 -3.49 1.97
C PHE A 54 -9.50 -2.87 2.06
N LEU A 55 -10.35 -3.11 1.06
CA LEU A 55 -11.71 -2.58 1.04
C LEU A 55 -12.54 -3.11 2.22
N ILE A 56 -12.41 -4.40 2.55
CA ILE A 56 -13.06 -5.01 3.72
C ILE A 56 -12.55 -4.35 5.02
N ALA A 57 -11.23 -4.21 5.17
CA ALA A 57 -10.62 -3.56 6.33
C ALA A 57 -11.12 -2.11 6.48
N TYR A 58 -11.15 -1.35 5.39
CA TYR A 58 -11.61 0.03 5.33
C TYR A 58 -13.08 0.17 5.74
N ILE A 59 -13.97 -0.63 5.15
CA ILE A 59 -15.40 -0.62 5.46
C ILE A 59 -15.63 -0.97 6.94
N LEU A 60 -14.96 -2.01 7.45
CA LEU A 60 -15.08 -2.40 8.85
C LEU A 60 -14.53 -1.34 9.80
N LEU A 61 -13.46 -0.65 9.41
CA LEU A 61 -12.86 0.43 10.19
C LEU A 61 -13.81 1.64 10.30
N ILE A 62 -14.47 2.03 9.20
CA ILE A 62 -15.50 3.09 9.20
C ILE A 62 -16.72 2.67 10.02
N LYS A 63 -17.11 1.39 9.98
CA LYS A 63 -18.19 0.85 10.81
C LYS A 63 -17.79 0.64 12.27
N HIS A 64 -16.62 1.12 12.68
CA HIS A 64 -16.07 1.00 14.03
C HIS A 64 -16.04 -0.44 14.56
N LYS A 65 -15.83 -1.43 13.68
CA LYS A 65 -15.71 -2.83 14.09
C LYS A 65 -14.26 -3.13 14.46
N LYS A 66 -14.05 -3.76 15.62
CA LYS A 66 -12.72 -4.17 16.12
C LYS A 66 -11.92 -4.99 15.09
N GLY A 67 -12.59 -5.84 14.32
CA GLY A 67 -11.95 -6.60 13.23
C GLY A 67 -11.35 -5.70 12.14
N GLY A 68 -11.99 -4.58 11.82
CA GLY A 68 -11.49 -3.62 10.83
C GLY A 68 -10.19 -2.95 11.24
N TYR A 69 -10.02 -2.67 12.54
CA TYR A 69 -8.76 -2.13 13.08
C TYR A 69 -7.59 -3.10 12.87
N TRP A 70 -7.76 -4.36 13.28
CA TRP A 70 -6.69 -5.36 13.15
C TRP A 70 -6.41 -5.73 11.69
N LEU A 71 -7.44 -5.83 10.85
CA LEU A 71 -7.27 -6.05 9.41
C LEU A 71 -6.54 -4.89 8.74
N MET A 72 -6.87 -3.64 9.11
CA MET A 72 -6.18 -2.47 8.59
C MET A 72 -4.71 -2.45 9.01
N ILE A 73 -4.39 -2.78 10.27
CA ILE A 73 -3.00 -2.92 10.72
C ILE A 73 -2.26 -3.98 9.91
N ALA A 74 -2.85 -5.16 9.74
CA ALA A 74 -2.22 -6.24 8.98
C ALA A 74 -1.95 -5.83 7.53
N PHE A 75 -2.93 -5.19 6.89
CA PHE A 75 -2.78 -4.63 5.55
C PHE A 75 -1.64 -3.60 5.46
N LEU A 76 -1.67 -2.57 6.34
CA LEU A 76 -0.66 -1.51 6.33
C LEU A 76 0.75 -2.04 6.63
N LEU A 77 0.86 -3.02 7.52
CA LEU A 77 2.13 -3.67 7.84
C LEU A 77 2.67 -4.45 6.62
N MET A 78 1.81 -5.20 5.93
CA MET A 78 2.20 -5.91 4.71
C MET A 78 2.68 -4.94 3.62
N GLU A 79 1.92 -3.87 3.36
CA GLU A 79 2.30 -2.84 2.38
C GLU A 79 3.63 -2.17 2.77
N PHE A 80 3.77 -1.75 4.03
CA PHE A 80 4.99 -1.13 4.52
C PHE A 80 6.20 -2.05 4.33
N LEU A 81 6.11 -3.31 4.78
CA LEU A 81 7.19 -4.27 4.67
C LEU A 81 7.54 -4.60 3.21
N PHE A 82 6.54 -4.68 2.33
CA PHE A 82 6.76 -4.90 0.90
C PHE A 82 7.58 -3.76 0.27
N TYR A 83 7.19 -2.50 0.44
CA TYR A 83 7.96 -1.38 -0.13
C TYR A 83 9.30 -1.18 0.58
N PHE A 84 9.34 -1.37 1.91
CA PHE A 84 10.56 -1.20 2.69
C PHE A 84 11.60 -2.26 2.30
N SER A 85 11.21 -3.53 2.21
CA SER A 85 12.11 -4.60 1.76
C SER A 85 12.64 -4.36 0.34
N ASN A 86 11.83 -3.84 -0.58
CA ASN A 86 12.29 -3.46 -1.91
C ASN A 86 13.37 -2.36 -1.87
N VAL A 87 13.20 -1.35 -1.02
CA VAL A 87 14.19 -0.28 -0.82
C VAL A 87 15.48 -0.85 -0.22
N ILE A 88 15.38 -1.66 0.84
CA ILE A 88 16.54 -2.27 1.50
C ILE A 88 17.27 -3.24 0.58
N PHE A 89 16.55 -4.10 -0.13
CA PHE A 89 17.15 -5.04 -1.08
C PHE A 89 17.92 -4.30 -2.18
N SER A 90 17.33 -3.22 -2.72
CA SER A 90 18.01 -2.39 -3.71
C SER A 90 19.29 -1.77 -3.16
N TYR A 91 19.23 -1.22 -1.95
CA TYR A 91 20.38 -0.65 -1.26
C TYR A 91 21.49 -1.66 -1.01
N MET A 92 21.13 -2.86 -0.55
CA MET A 92 22.08 -3.97 -0.33
C MET A 92 22.77 -4.44 -1.61
N ASN A 93 22.13 -4.28 -2.77
CA ASN A 93 22.72 -4.57 -4.08
C ASN A 93 23.54 -3.39 -4.64
N GLY A 94 23.88 -2.40 -3.81
CA GLY A 94 24.71 -1.26 -4.20
C GLY A 94 23.97 -0.15 -4.95
N LEU A 95 22.64 -0.20 -5.01
CA LEU A 95 21.84 0.86 -5.61
C LEU A 95 21.56 1.96 -4.58
N GLY A 96 21.41 3.21 -5.01
CA GLY A 96 21.01 4.29 -4.11
C GLY A 96 19.63 4.07 -3.48
N LEU A 97 19.38 4.65 -2.30
CA LEU A 97 18.02 4.74 -1.78
C LEU A 97 17.13 5.47 -2.78
N PHE A 98 15.95 4.93 -3.05
CA PHE A 98 15.00 5.50 -4.00
C PHE A 98 15.55 5.64 -5.45
N PHE A 99 16.57 4.87 -5.85
CA PHE A 99 17.19 4.99 -7.18
C PHE A 99 16.18 4.87 -8.36
N GLN A 100 15.06 4.19 -8.15
CA GLN A 100 14.01 4.05 -9.17
C GLN A 100 13.34 5.38 -9.55
N LEU A 101 13.51 6.44 -8.75
CA LEU A 101 13.11 7.80 -9.13
C LEU A 101 13.89 8.33 -10.36
N PHE A 102 15.03 7.72 -10.67
CA PHE A 102 15.85 8.06 -11.85
C PHE A 102 15.65 7.08 -13.01
N ASN A 103 14.63 6.22 -12.95
CA ASN A 103 14.36 5.26 -14.02
C ASN A 103 14.11 6.00 -15.35
N PRO A 104 14.80 5.66 -16.44
CA PRO A 104 14.65 6.36 -17.72
C PRO A 104 13.22 6.22 -18.30
N ASN A 105 12.52 5.14 -17.97
CA ASN A 105 11.13 4.95 -18.37
C ASN A 105 10.19 5.76 -17.46
N LEU A 106 9.47 6.73 -18.04
CA LEU A 106 8.57 7.62 -17.32
C LEU A 106 7.45 6.87 -16.59
N VAL A 107 6.88 5.82 -17.19
CA VAL A 107 5.81 5.02 -16.58
C VAL A 107 6.33 4.34 -15.32
N LEU A 108 7.48 3.65 -15.42
CA LEU A 108 8.09 3.00 -14.26
C LEU A 108 8.43 4.01 -13.17
N ARG A 109 8.98 5.17 -13.53
CA ARG A 109 9.29 6.24 -12.58
C ARG A 109 8.06 6.71 -11.79
N ILE A 110 6.93 6.93 -12.47
CA ILE A 110 5.66 7.32 -11.83
C ILE A 110 5.19 6.23 -10.88
N VAL A 111 5.19 4.96 -11.32
CA VAL A 111 4.77 3.83 -10.48
C VAL A 111 5.64 3.73 -9.22
N PHE A 112 6.96 3.80 -9.35
CA PHE A 112 7.86 3.73 -8.20
C PHE A 112 7.67 4.93 -7.26
N THR A 113 7.42 6.13 -7.80
CA THR A 113 7.10 7.31 -6.99
C THR A 113 5.85 7.08 -6.15
N ILE A 114 4.78 6.55 -6.77
CA ILE A 114 3.54 6.19 -6.06
C ILE A 114 3.81 5.11 -4.99
N GLY A 115 4.63 4.11 -5.31
CA GLY A 115 5.06 3.09 -4.36
C GLY A 115 5.78 3.66 -3.14
N TYR A 116 6.67 4.64 -3.33
CA TYR A 116 7.35 5.33 -2.22
C TYR A 116 6.38 6.20 -1.41
N ILE A 117 5.44 6.89 -2.05
CA ILE A 117 4.38 7.61 -1.32
C ILE A 117 3.59 6.62 -0.45
N ASN A 118 3.26 5.45 -0.99
CA ASN A 118 2.53 4.41 -0.27
C ASN A 118 3.35 3.79 0.86
N LEU A 119 4.68 3.66 0.73
CA LEU A 119 5.58 3.29 1.82
C LEU A 119 5.47 4.26 3.00
N PHE A 120 5.61 5.56 2.75
CA PHE A 120 5.53 6.56 3.82
C PHE A 120 4.12 6.66 4.41
N ALA A 121 3.08 6.61 3.57
CA ALA A 121 1.71 6.61 4.03
C ALA A 121 1.41 5.39 4.91
N SER A 122 1.72 4.18 4.44
CA SER A 122 1.48 2.95 5.22
C SER A 122 2.21 2.98 6.56
N GLY A 123 3.48 3.39 6.60
CA GLY A 123 4.23 3.54 7.86
C GLY A 123 3.63 4.59 8.80
N TYR A 124 3.25 5.76 8.27
CA TYR A 124 2.62 6.83 9.05
C TYR A 124 1.28 6.41 9.65
N PHE A 125 0.40 5.80 8.85
CA PHE A 125 -0.91 5.34 9.32
C PHE A 125 -0.81 4.17 10.29
N LEU A 126 0.15 3.27 10.08
CA LEU A 126 0.47 2.19 11.03
C LEU A 126 0.86 2.79 12.39
N PHE A 127 1.78 3.75 12.40
CA PHE A 127 2.18 4.47 13.61
C PHE A 127 1.00 5.15 14.29
N LEU A 128 0.15 5.87 13.54
CA LEU A 128 -1.04 6.52 14.08
C LEU A 128 -2.02 5.54 14.73
N LEU A 129 -2.29 4.39 14.09
CA LEU A 129 -3.20 3.39 14.64
C LEU A 129 -2.66 2.82 15.95
N PHE A 130 -1.36 2.48 16.01
CA PHE A 130 -0.73 2.02 17.25
C PHE A 130 -0.72 3.07 18.35
N TYR A 131 -0.41 4.32 18.01
CA TYR A 131 -0.38 5.42 18.97
C TYR A 131 -1.77 5.76 19.53
N LYS A 132 -2.80 5.69 18.68
CA LYS A 132 -4.20 6.01 19.05
C LYS A 132 -5.02 4.80 19.49
N LYS A 133 -4.38 3.65 19.75
CA LYS A 133 -5.01 2.36 20.09
C LYS A 133 -6.12 2.48 21.15
N GLY A 134 -5.93 3.33 22.17
CA GLY A 134 -6.90 3.52 23.27
C GLY A 134 -8.23 4.17 22.89
N ASN A 135 -8.31 4.91 21.78
CA ASN A 135 -9.54 5.61 21.36
C ASN A 135 -10.35 4.83 20.32
N VAL A 136 -9.76 3.82 19.69
CA VAL A 136 -10.38 3.07 18.58
C VAL A 136 -10.99 1.74 19.03
N LEU A 137 -10.48 1.12 20.09
CA LEU A 137 -10.95 -0.19 20.60
C LEU A 137 -12.00 -0.11 21.72
N ASN A 138 -12.28 1.10 22.23
CA ASN A 138 -13.21 1.37 23.34
C ASN A 138 -14.61 1.83 22.89
N THR A 139 -14.91 1.74 21.59
CA THR A 139 -16.26 1.81 20.99
C THR A 139 -16.63 0.44 20.45
#